data_AF-A0A386PWT2-F1
#
_entry.id   AF-A0A386PWT2-F1
#
_cell.length_a   1.000
_cell.length_b   1.000
_cell.length_c   1.000
_cell.angle_alpha   90.00
_cell.angle_beta   90.00
_cell.angle_gamma   90.00
#
_symmetry.space_group_name_H-M   'P 1'
#
loop_
_entity.id
_entity.type
_entity.pdbx_description
1 polymer ?
#
loop_
_entity_poly.entity_id
_entity_poly.type
_entity_poly.pdbx_seq_one_letter_code
_entity_poly.pdbx_strand_id
1 'polypeptide(L)'
;MMTIGRYLRTKRFFKELTLQQVVDNVKSNYNFSTSTSVLSAIETDKNKIVDGELLFVLSDLYDIDLNELQELILKNLKENNSRR
;
A
#
# COMPACT_ATOMS: atom_id res chain seq x y z
N MET A 1 12.07 -2.33 11.21
CA MET A 1 12.03 -1.54 9.96
C MET A 1 10.58 -1.58 9.47
N MET A 2 9.98 -0.42 9.24
CA MET A 2 8.62 -0.35 8.67
C MET A 2 8.72 -0.73 7.19
N THR A 3 7.91 -1.69 6.74
CA THR A 3 7.84 -2.08 5.32
C THR A 3 6.72 -1.34 4.63
N ILE A 4 6.74 -1.30 3.29
CA ILE A 4 5.67 -0.69 2.49
C ILE A 4 4.34 -1.41 2.77
N GLY A 5 4.33 -2.74 2.80
CA GLY A 5 3.12 -3.52 3.08
C GLY A 5 2.53 -3.22 4.45
N ARG A 6 3.37 -3.19 5.50
CA ARG A 6 2.92 -2.84 6.85
C ARG A 6 2.41 -1.40 6.93
N TYR A 7 3.08 -0.46 6.26
CA TYR A 7 2.65 0.93 6.20
C TYR A 7 1.25 1.06 5.56
N LEU A 8 1.03 0.44 4.39
CA LEU A 8 -0.27 0.43 3.71
C LEU A 8 -1.36 -0.19 4.59
N ARG A 9 -1.06 -1.32 5.24
CA ARG A 9 -1.98 -1.97 6.18
C ARG A 9 -2.36 -1.06 7.35
N THR A 10 -1.39 -0.34 7.91
CA THR A 10 -1.62 0.61 8.99
C THR A 10 -2.50 1.77 8.53
N LYS A 11 -2.25 2.33 7.34
CA LYS A 11 -3.08 3.41 6.79
C LYS A 11 -4.52 2.94 6.53
N ARG A 12 -4.70 1.75 5.96
CA ARG A 12 -6.04 1.14 5.81
C ARG A 12 -6.76 0.97 7.16
N PHE A 13 -6.04 0.49 8.18
CA PHE A 13 -6.59 0.30 9.52
C PHE A 13 -7.11 1.62 10.12
N PHE A 14 -6.39 2.73 9.95
CA PHE A 14 -6.83 4.05 10.41
C PHE A 14 -8.05 4.61 9.66
N LYS A 15 -8.33 4.12 8.46
CA LYS A 15 -9.59 4.40 7.74
C LYS A 15 -10.72 3.44 8.10
N GLU A 16 -10.48 2.48 9.00
CA GLU A 16 -11.44 1.46 9.42
C GLU A 16 -12.00 0.61 8.26
N LEU A 17 -11.22 0.49 7.17
CA LEU A 17 -11.64 -0.22 5.96
C LEU A 17 -11.23 -1.70 6.02
N THR A 18 -12.16 -2.60 5.73
CA THR A 18 -11.85 -4.00 5.41
C THR A 18 -11.28 -4.11 4.00
N LEU A 19 -10.53 -5.18 3.70
CA LEU A 19 -10.01 -5.41 2.34
C LEU A 19 -11.12 -5.49 1.30
N GLN A 20 -12.28 -6.06 1.65
CA GLN A 20 -13.42 -6.15 0.75
C GLN A 20 -13.97 -4.76 0.42
N GLN A 21 -14.16 -3.90 1.42
CA GLN A 21 -14.58 -2.52 1.19
C GLN A 21 -13.58 -1.75 0.32
N VAL A 22 -12.28 -2.02 0.44
CA VAL A 22 -11.29 -1.41 -0.45
C VAL A 22 -11.50 -1.88 -1.89
N VAL A 23 -11.64 -3.18 -2.13
CA VAL A 23 -11.93 -3.73 -3.47
C VAL A 23 -13.18 -3.08 -4.08
N ASP A 24 -14.25 -2.98 -3.28
CA ASP A 24 -15.52 -2.42 -3.73
C ASP A 24 -15.38 -0.93 -4.09
N ASN A 25 -14.72 -0.14 -3.23
CA ASN A 25 -14.47 1.29 -3.48
C ASN A 25 -13.53 1.53 -4.68
N VAL A 26 -12.48 0.73 -4.81
CA VAL A 26 -11.54 0.79 -5.95
C VAL A 26 -12.29 0.53 -7.25
N LYS A 27 -13.21 -0.44 -7.25
CA LYS A 27 -14.01 -0.74 -8.44
C LYS A 27 -15.06 0.34 -8.73
N SER A 28 -15.78 0.83 -7.72
CA SER A 28 -16.87 1.80 -7.91
C SER A 28 -16.37 3.19 -8.27
N ASN A 29 -15.28 3.65 -7.64
CA ASN A 29 -14.82 5.03 -7.74
C ASN A 29 -13.76 5.22 -8.82
N TYR A 30 -12.99 4.18 -9.12
CA TYR A 30 -11.84 4.25 -10.04
C TYR A 30 -11.94 3.31 -11.23
N ASN A 31 -12.98 2.46 -11.32
CA ASN A 31 -13.10 1.40 -12.32
C ASN A 31 -11.88 0.45 -12.38
N PHE A 32 -11.06 0.42 -11.33
CA PHE A 32 -9.87 -0.42 -11.27
C PHE A 32 -10.24 -1.81 -10.73
N SER A 33 -9.66 -2.86 -11.30
CA SER A 33 -9.93 -4.24 -10.89
C SER A 33 -8.80 -4.76 -10.00
N THR A 34 -9.15 -5.15 -8.78
CA THR A 34 -8.22 -5.79 -7.83
C THR A 34 -8.97 -6.83 -7.00
N SER A 35 -8.26 -7.53 -6.12
CA SER A 35 -8.84 -8.53 -5.22
C SER A 35 -8.27 -8.43 -3.81
N THR A 36 -9.02 -8.95 -2.84
CA THR A 36 -8.59 -9.01 -1.44
C THR A 36 -7.29 -9.81 -1.30
N SER A 37 -7.06 -10.83 -2.13
CA SER A 37 -5.82 -11.60 -2.16
C SER A 37 -4.62 -10.77 -2.61
N VAL A 38 -4.78 -9.94 -3.65
CA VAL A 38 -3.72 -9.03 -4.13
C VAL A 38 -3.37 -8.01 -3.05
N LEU A 39 -4.38 -7.34 -2.48
CA LEU A 39 -4.18 -6.35 -1.42
C LEU A 39 -3.54 -6.99 -0.18
N SER A 40 -4.00 -8.18 0.23
CA SER A 40 -3.41 -8.92 1.35
C SER A 40 -1.96 -9.31 1.09
N ALA A 41 -1.62 -9.73 -0.13
CA ALA A 41 -0.25 -10.09 -0.49
C ALA A 41 0.69 -8.86 -0.42
N ILE A 42 0.20 -7.68 -0.84
CA ILE A 42 0.94 -6.42 -0.70
C ILE A 42 1.12 -6.06 0.78
N GLU A 43 0.03 -6.06 1.56
CA GLU A 43 0.05 -5.67 2.98
C GLU A 43 0.84 -6.61 3.90
N THR A 44 1.09 -7.84 3.44
CA THR A 44 1.91 -8.83 4.15
C THR A 44 3.31 -8.99 3.55
N ASP A 45 3.71 -8.09 2.65
CA ASP A 45 5.01 -8.09 1.96
C ASP A 45 5.31 -9.38 1.18
N LYS A 46 4.29 -10.21 0.91
CA LYS A 46 4.40 -11.41 0.05
C LYS A 46 4.56 -11.02 -1.41
N ASN A 47 3.95 -9.92 -1.82
CA ASN A 47 4.19 -9.29 -3.11
C ASN A 47 4.98 -7.99 -2.90
N LYS A 48 6.17 -7.91 -3.52
CA LYS A 48 7.05 -6.73 -3.44
C LYS A 48 6.74 -5.68 -4.50
N ILE A 49 5.88 -6.01 -5.45
CA ILE A 49 5.52 -5.14 -6.57
C ILE A 49 4.11 -4.61 -6.28
N VAL A 50 3.98 -3.29 -6.30
CA VAL A 50 2.69 -2.60 -6.27
C VAL A 50 2.55 -1.91 -7.61
N ASP A 51 1.42 -2.15 -8.27
CA ASP A 51 1.06 -1.44 -9.49
C ASP A 51 0.96 0.08 -9.21
N GLY A 52 1.44 0.89 -10.14
CA GLY A 52 1.50 2.35 -9.96
C GLY A 52 0.10 2.96 -9.83
N GLU A 53 -0.85 2.55 -10.67
CA GLU A 53 -2.23 3.04 -10.61
C GLU A 53 -2.88 2.62 -9.30
N LEU A 54 -2.70 1.35 -8.90
CA LEU A 54 -3.17 0.86 -7.61
C LEU A 54 -2.59 1.69 -6.46
N LEU A 55 -1.31 2.05 -6.50
CA LEU A 55 -0.68 2.85 -5.46
C LEU A 55 -1.35 4.23 -5.32
N PHE A 56 -1.62 4.92 -6.44
CA PHE A 56 -2.31 6.21 -6.41
C PHE A 56 -3.75 6.07 -5.91
N VAL A 57 -4.48 5.04 -6.33
CA VAL A 57 -5.82 4.78 -5.82
C VAL A 57 -5.81 4.52 -4.31
N LEU A 58 -4.90 3.67 -3.83
CA LEU A 58 -4.75 3.42 -2.40
C LEU A 58 -4.32 4.68 -1.64
N SER A 59 -3.54 5.56 -2.26
CA SER A 59 -3.12 6.82 -1.63
C SER A 59 -4.29 7.77 -1.40
N ASP A 60 -5.23 7.82 -2.33
CA ASP A 60 -6.46 8.58 -2.17
C ASP A 60 -7.38 7.94 -1.11
N LEU A 61 -7.67 6.64 -1.22
CA LEU A 61 -8.56 5.95 -0.28
C LEU A 61 -8.03 5.98 1.17
N TYR A 62 -6.71 5.83 1.33
CA TYR A 62 -6.09 5.73 2.64
C TYR A 62 -5.54 7.05 3.17
N ASP A 63 -5.65 8.14 2.39
CA ASP A 63 -5.13 9.47 2.75
C ASP A 63 -3.63 9.40 3.09
N ILE A 64 -2.88 8.84 2.14
CA ILE A 64 -1.43 8.66 2.24
C ILE A 64 -0.74 9.90 1.71
N ASP A 65 0.16 10.47 2.51
CA ASP A 65 1.17 11.40 2.02
C ASP A 65 2.22 10.63 1.21
N LEU A 66 2.24 10.84 -0.11
CA LEU A 66 3.20 10.18 -1.00
C LEU A 66 4.65 10.59 -0.70
N ASN A 67 4.89 11.75 -0.10
CA ASN A 67 6.23 12.14 0.34
C ASN A 67 6.68 11.29 1.53
N GLU A 68 5.80 11.05 2.51
CA GLU A 68 6.08 10.14 3.64
C GLU A 68 6.41 8.73 3.13
N LEU A 69 5.62 8.24 2.18
CA LEU A 69 5.86 6.93 1.58
C LEU A 69 7.18 6.89 0.80
N GLN A 70 7.50 7.93 0.03
CA GLN A 70 8.77 8.06 -0.69
C GLN A 70 9.96 8.03 0.28
N GLU A 71 9.92 8.82 1.35
CA GLU A 71 10.97 8.85 2.37
C GLU A 71 11.19 7.48 3.00
N LEU A 72 10.10 6.78 3.34
CA LEU A 72 10.15 5.42 3.86
C LEU A 72 10.84 4.45 2.89
N ILE A 73 10.49 4.50 1.60
CA ILE A 73 11.08 3.66 0.57
C ILE A 73 12.59 3.95 0.44
N LEU A 74 12.96 5.22 0.31
CA LEU A 74 14.35 5.62 0.14
C LEU A 74 15.20 5.30 1.37
N LYS A 75 14.64 5.48 2.57
CA LYS A 75 15.29 5.08 3.83
C LYS A 75 15.54 3.57 3.87
N ASN A 76 14.53 2.77 3.55
CA ASN A 76 14.66 1.31 3.52
C ASN A 76 15.72 0.84 2.51
N LEU A 77 15.82 1.48 1.34
CA LEU A 77 16.85 1.18 0.35
C LEU A 77 18.25 1.50 0.86
N LYS A 78 18.44 2.65 1.50
CA LYS A 78 19.73 3.04 2.11
C LYS A 78 20.13 2.07 3.22
N GLU A 79 19.21 1.73 4.13
CA GLU A 79 19.48 0.82 5.25
C GLU A 79 19.77 -0.62 4.79
N ASN A 80 19.11 -1.09 3.73
CA ASN A 80 19.38 -2.42 3.16
C ASN A 80 20.74 -2.51 2.48
N ASN A 81 21.20 -1.42 1.84
CA ASN A 81 22.53 -1.37 1.24
C ASN A 81 23.65 -1.32 2.29
N SER A 82 23.40 -0.72 3.46
CA SER A 82 24.38 -0.65 4.56
C SER A 82 24.57 -1.96 5.33
N ARG A 83 23.75 -3.00 5.07
CA ARG A 83 23.82 -4.31 5.73
C ARG A 83 24.47 -5.39 4.86
N ARG A 84 25.03 -5.02 3.70
CA ARG A 84 25.79 -5.89 2.82
C ARG A 84 27.28 -5.63 2.93
#